data_AF-A0A553X9X3-F1
#
_entry.id   AF-A0A553X9X3-F1
#
_cell.length_a   1.000
_cell.length_b   1.000
_cell.length_c   1.000
_cell.angle_alpha   90.00
_cell.angle_beta   90.00
_cell.angle_gamma   90.00
#
_symmetry.space_group_name_H-M   'P 1'
#
loop_
_entity.id
_entity.type
_entity.pdbx_description
1 polymer ?
#
loop_
_entity_poly.entity_id
_entity_poly.type
_entity_poly.pdbx_seq_one_letter_code
_entity_poly.pdbx_strand_id
1 'polypeptide(L)'
;APTVRAVGERLRADGIPAVYLPPGDVPARPERGAPAPAPGLVEGPDGHRALSVPAPLGRLTGAQWRLLARTATEGDGTLRLTPWRGVLVPGLSAPVAAARLRECADAGLVTDPDSPWHRLGACTGRPGCAKSLTDVRADASAVAAALGRATALPVQWSGCARRCGHPHGTWIDVLATDGGYDVTVVRPGAPPEPLAAGATVRQVADAVASGMPPAAPGTTP
;
A
#
# COMPACT_ATOMS: atom_id res chain seq x y z
N ALA A 1 26.91 -5.07 -10.87
CA ALA A 1 25.83 -4.10 -10.62
C ALA A 1 26.45 -2.78 -10.20
N PRO A 2 25.92 -1.61 -10.61
CA PRO A 2 26.48 -0.32 -10.21
C PRO A 2 26.40 -0.15 -8.69
N THR A 3 27.44 0.43 -8.08
CA THR A 3 27.44 0.75 -6.65
C THR A 3 26.50 1.93 -6.37
N VAL A 4 26.02 2.08 -5.13
CA VAL A 4 25.18 3.25 -4.74
C VAL A 4 25.90 4.57 -5.01
N ARG A 5 27.23 4.60 -4.83
CA ARG A 5 28.07 5.76 -5.17
C ARG A 5 28.05 6.08 -6.66
N ALA A 6 28.21 5.07 -7.52
CA ALA A 6 28.14 5.23 -8.97
C ALA A 6 26.76 5.70 -9.44
N VAL A 7 25.67 5.29 -8.77
CA VAL A 7 24.32 5.83 -9.03
C VAL A 7 24.26 7.32 -8.69
N GLY A 8 24.79 7.73 -7.53
CA GLY A 8 24.83 9.14 -7.12
C GLY A 8 25.64 10.02 -8.07
N GLU A 9 26.78 9.53 -8.58
CA GLU A 9 27.59 10.23 -9.58
C GLU A 9 26.82 10.44 -10.89
N ARG A 10 26.13 9.41 -11.38
CA ARG A 10 25.29 9.52 -12.58
C ARG A 10 24.16 10.53 -12.43
N LEU A 11 23.45 10.50 -11.29
CA LEU A 11 22.40 11.47 -11.01
C LEU A 11 22.93 12.92 -11.05
N ARG A 12 24.09 13.17 -10.44
CA ARG A 12 24.71 14.50 -10.47
C ARG A 12 25.14 14.92 -11.88
N ALA A 13 25.64 13.98 -12.68
CA ALA A 13 25.98 14.25 -14.09
C ALA A 13 24.75 14.67 -14.90
N ASP A 14 23.57 14.13 -14.55
CA ASP A 14 22.27 14.51 -15.14
C ASP A 14 21.66 15.77 -14.49
N GLY A 15 22.42 16.49 -13.64
CA GLY A 15 21.96 17.71 -12.96
C GLY A 15 21.01 17.46 -11.78
N ILE A 16 20.86 16.21 -11.33
CA ILE A 16 20.03 15.84 -10.18
C ILE A 16 20.92 15.83 -8.93
N PRO A 17 20.69 16.75 -7.96
CA PRO A 17 21.44 16.74 -6.72
C PRO A 17 21.24 15.42 -5.99
N ALA A 18 22.35 14.72 -5.72
CA ALA A 18 22.35 13.48 -4.95
C ALA A 18 23.37 13.59 -3.83
N VAL A 19 23.03 13.07 -2.65
CA VAL A 19 23.94 12.98 -1.51
C VAL A 19 23.98 11.53 -1.05
N TYR A 20 25.19 11.01 -0.82
CA TYR A 20 25.34 9.72 -0.19
C TYR A 20 25.22 9.93 1.32
N LEU A 21 24.20 9.33 1.94
CA LEU A 21 24.06 9.32 3.39
C LEU A 21 24.83 8.11 3.95
N PRO A 22 25.83 8.31 4.82
CA PRO A 22 26.53 7.19 5.42
C PRO A 22 25.58 6.41 6.36
N PRO A 23 25.85 5.11 6.59
CA PRO A 23 25.12 4.33 7.58
C PRO A 23 25.20 5.02 8.96
N GLY A 24 24.05 5.41 9.52
CA GLY A 24 23.95 6.18 10.78
C GLY A 24 23.21 7.51 10.63
N ASP A 25 23.32 8.16 9.46
CA ASP A 25 22.62 9.43 9.17
C ASP A 25 21.28 9.21 8.46
N VAL A 26 20.91 7.94 8.26
CA VAL A 26 19.63 7.56 7.67
C VAL A 26 18.56 7.66 8.75
N PRO A 27 17.40 8.31 8.49
CA PRO A 27 16.29 8.32 9.42
C PRO A 27 15.94 6.89 9.87
N ALA A 28 15.56 6.75 11.14
CA ALA A 28 15.21 5.46 11.71
C ALA A 28 14.24 4.72 10.80
N ARG A 29 14.63 3.51 10.38
CA ARG A 29 13.77 2.64 9.61
C ARG A 29 12.63 2.17 10.53
N PRO A 30 11.37 2.14 10.06
CA PRO A 30 10.33 1.50 10.83
C PRO A 30 10.73 0.05 11.16
N GLU A 31 10.42 -0.38 12.38
CA GLU A 31 10.67 -1.74 12.82
C GLU A 31 10.01 -2.75 11.88
N ARG A 32 10.61 -3.92 11.75
CA ARG A 32 10.00 -4.99 10.97
C ARG A 32 8.67 -5.37 11.61
N GLY A 33 7.60 -5.32 10.81
CA GLY A 33 6.24 -5.61 11.28
C GLY A 33 5.50 -4.41 11.86
N ALA A 34 6.07 -3.20 11.85
CA ALA A 34 5.32 -2.00 12.19
C ALA A 34 4.05 -1.88 11.32
N PRO A 35 2.92 -1.43 11.90
CA PRO A 35 1.70 -1.24 11.12
C PRO A 35 1.87 -0.09 10.12
N ALA A 36 1.12 -0.17 9.02
CA ALA A 36 1.03 0.95 8.10
C ALA A 36 0.37 2.15 8.78
N PRO A 37 0.83 3.39 8.52
CA PRO A 37 0.08 4.58 8.92
C PRO A 37 -1.32 4.53 8.32
N ALA A 38 -2.32 4.86 9.13
CA ALA A 38 -3.69 5.03 8.65
C ALA A 38 -3.73 6.11 7.55
N PRO A 39 -4.52 5.93 6.47
CA PRO A 39 -4.86 6.99 5.55
C PRO A 39 -5.51 8.18 6.27
N GLY A 40 -5.24 9.40 5.81
CA GLY A 40 -5.86 10.60 6.35
C GLY A 40 -4.87 11.57 6.99
N LEU A 41 -5.34 12.31 8.00
CA LEU A 41 -4.53 13.25 8.77
C LEU A 41 -3.75 12.52 9.85
N VAL A 42 -2.47 12.86 9.98
CA VAL A 42 -1.61 12.41 11.07
C VAL A 42 -1.21 13.65 11.86
N GLU A 43 -1.47 13.66 13.16
CA GLU A 43 -1.06 14.77 14.02
C GLU A 43 0.47 14.77 14.16
N GLY A 44 1.05 15.96 14.03
CA GLY A 44 2.48 16.22 14.16
C GLY A 44 2.78 17.15 15.35
N PRO A 45 4.07 17.44 15.58
CA PRO A 45 4.49 18.38 16.62
C PRO A 45 4.02 19.81 16.30
N ASP A 46 3.92 20.65 17.33
CA ASP A 46 3.69 22.10 17.22
C ASP A 46 2.43 22.50 16.42
N GLY A 47 1.40 21.63 16.44
CA GLY A 47 0.13 21.87 15.75
C GLY A 47 0.20 21.68 14.22
N HIS A 48 1.33 21.21 13.69
CA HIS A 48 1.44 20.77 12.31
C HIS A 48 0.82 19.38 12.13
N ARG A 49 0.47 19.07 10.89
CA ARG A 49 -0.08 17.78 10.46
C ARG A 49 0.70 17.22 9.29
N ALA A 50 0.60 15.92 9.11
CA ALA A 50 0.98 15.25 7.88
C ALA A 50 -0.25 14.66 7.19
N LEU A 51 -0.19 14.57 5.86
CA LEU A 51 -1.10 13.70 5.09
C LEU A 51 -0.48 12.33 4.97
N SER A 52 -1.26 11.28 5.22
CA SER A 52 -0.96 9.90 4.86
C SER A 52 -1.88 9.50 3.72
N VAL A 53 -1.33 9.37 2.52
CA VAL A 53 -2.11 9.15 1.30
C VAL A 53 -1.58 7.96 0.50
N PRO A 54 -2.06 6.74 0.81
CA PRO A 54 -1.80 5.59 -0.04
C PRO A 54 -2.36 5.75 -1.44
N ALA A 55 -1.71 5.12 -2.41
CA ALA A 55 -2.26 4.96 -3.75
C ALA A 55 -2.88 3.56 -3.87
N PRO A 56 -4.03 3.39 -4.55
CA PRO A 56 -4.54 2.08 -4.91
C PRO A 56 -3.43 1.22 -5.53
N LEU A 57 -3.12 0.10 -4.88
CA LEU A 57 -2.05 -0.85 -5.27
C LEU A 57 -0.65 -0.22 -5.46
N GLY A 58 -0.39 0.94 -4.86
CA GLY A 58 0.89 1.66 -4.97
C GLY A 58 1.16 2.27 -6.34
N ARG A 59 0.11 2.56 -7.12
CA ARG A 59 0.21 3.13 -8.48
C ARG A 59 -0.25 4.58 -8.49
N LEU A 60 0.71 5.49 -8.67
CA LEU A 60 0.43 6.92 -8.83
C LEU A 60 0.40 7.29 -10.31
N THR A 61 -0.58 8.11 -10.69
CA THR A 61 -0.57 8.81 -11.98
C THR A 61 0.37 10.02 -11.92
N GLY A 62 0.81 10.52 -13.08
CA GLY A 62 1.61 11.75 -13.13
C GLY A 62 0.88 12.97 -12.55
N ALA A 63 -0.45 13.03 -12.70
CA ALA A 63 -1.25 14.09 -12.11
C ALA A 63 -1.28 14.02 -10.57
N GLN A 64 -1.47 12.81 -10.02
CA GLN A 64 -1.40 12.57 -8.58
C GLN A 64 -0.01 12.90 -8.02
N TRP A 65 1.06 12.50 -8.72
CA TRP A 65 2.43 12.84 -8.29
C TRP A 65 2.66 14.36 -8.25
N ARG A 66 2.20 15.09 -9.28
CA ARG A 66 2.30 16.56 -9.30
C ARG A 66 1.47 17.22 -8.21
N LEU A 67 0.28 16.68 -7.90
CA LEU A 67 -0.53 17.15 -6.78
C LEU A 67 0.24 17.01 -5.46
N LEU A 68 0.75 15.81 -5.16
CA LEU A 68 1.55 15.56 -3.95
C LEU A 68 2.78 16.47 -3.87
N ALA A 69 3.51 16.63 -4.98
CA ALA A 69 4.68 17.50 -5.03
C ALA A 69 4.33 18.97 -4.75
N ARG A 70 3.22 19.50 -5.27
CA ARG A 70 2.75 20.85 -4.93
C ARG A 70 2.34 20.95 -3.47
N THR A 71 1.57 19.98 -2.95
CA THR A 71 1.16 19.95 -1.55
C THR A 71 2.37 19.95 -0.61
N ALA A 72 3.46 19.27 -0.96
CA ALA A 72 4.69 19.30 -0.16
C ALA A 72 5.32 20.69 -0.04
N THR A 73 5.18 21.55 -1.06
CA THR A 73 5.68 22.95 -1.00
C THR A 73 4.94 23.83 0.01
N GLU A 74 3.74 23.40 0.43
CA GLU A 74 2.94 24.06 1.47
C GLU A 74 3.22 23.48 2.87
N GLY A 75 4.06 22.44 2.95
CA GLY A 75 4.52 21.81 4.18
C GLY A 75 6.03 22.03 4.38
N ASP A 76 6.75 20.98 4.75
CA ASP A 76 8.21 21.05 4.95
C ASP A 76 9.05 20.87 3.66
N GLY A 77 8.38 20.79 2.50
CA GLY A 77 9.03 20.58 1.21
C GLY A 77 9.37 19.11 0.90
N THR A 78 8.98 18.15 1.75
CA THR A 78 9.35 16.74 1.58
C THR A 78 8.16 15.82 1.25
N LEU A 79 8.46 14.73 0.53
CA LEU A 79 7.57 13.59 0.36
C LEU A 79 8.26 12.35 0.90
N ARG A 80 7.57 11.57 1.74
CA ARG A 80 8.12 10.32 2.28
C ARG A 80 7.38 9.13 1.70
N LEU A 81 8.05 8.37 0.84
CA LEU A 81 7.52 7.12 0.33
C LEU A 81 7.56 6.05 1.42
N THR A 82 6.44 5.36 1.63
CA THR A 82 6.32 4.33 2.66
C THR A 82 6.42 2.93 2.05
N PRO A 83 6.92 1.93 2.78
CA PRO A 83 6.92 0.54 2.32
C PRO A 83 5.51 -0.04 2.16
N TRP A 84 4.49 0.66 2.68
CA TRP A 84 3.07 0.28 2.60
C TRP A 84 2.35 0.99 1.44
N ARG A 85 3.05 1.30 0.34
CA ARG A 85 2.47 1.81 -0.91
C ARG A 85 1.81 3.19 -0.79
N GLY A 86 2.25 4.00 0.17
CA GLY A 86 1.74 5.36 0.33
C GLY A 86 2.81 6.42 0.39
N VAL A 87 2.34 7.66 0.44
CA VAL A 87 3.18 8.85 0.54
C VAL A 87 2.74 9.63 1.76
N LEU A 88 3.70 10.06 2.57
CA LEU A 88 3.46 11.04 3.63
C LEU A 88 3.85 12.44 3.14
N VAL A 89 3.02 13.44 3.45
CA VAL A 89 3.31 14.87 3.22
C VAL A 89 3.30 15.61 4.57
N PRO A 90 4.45 15.78 5.22
CA PRO A 90 4.54 16.39 6.54
C PRO A 90 4.59 17.93 6.53
N GLY A 91 4.42 18.52 7.72
CA GLY A 91 4.68 19.94 7.98
C GLY A 91 3.54 20.90 7.61
N LEU A 92 2.36 20.40 7.26
CA LEU A 92 1.23 21.23 6.86
C LEU A 92 0.58 21.86 8.09
N SER A 93 0.08 23.09 7.97
CA SER A 93 -0.84 23.62 8.97
C SER A 93 -2.17 22.86 8.95
N ALA A 94 -2.88 22.81 10.08
CA ALA A 94 -4.16 22.13 10.17
C ALA A 94 -5.19 22.48 9.06
N PRO A 95 -5.42 23.77 8.70
CA PRO A 95 -6.37 24.11 7.64
C PRO A 95 -5.89 23.68 6.24
N VAL A 96 -4.59 23.82 5.95
CA VAL A 96 -4.02 23.39 4.66
C VAL A 96 -4.11 21.87 4.53
N ALA A 97 -3.78 21.12 5.58
CA ALA A 97 -3.86 19.67 5.59
C ALA A 97 -5.31 19.20 5.30
N ALA A 98 -6.31 19.79 5.94
CA ALA A 98 -7.71 19.45 5.71
C ALA A 98 -8.16 19.74 4.26
N ALA A 99 -7.74 20.86 3.67
CA ALA A 99 -8.06 21.20 2.28
C ALA A 99 -7.39 20.24 1.30
N ARG A 100 -6.09 20.01 1.45
CA ARG A 100 -5.31 19.13 0.56
C ARG A 100 -5.71 17.66 0.69
N LEU A 101 -6.17 17.21 1.85
CA LEU A 101 -6.72 15.86 1.99
C LEU A 101 -7.95 15.66 1.09
N ARG A 102 -8.87 16.63 1.03
CA ARG A 102 -10.04 16.56 0.14
C ARG A 102 -9.63 16.48 -1.32
N GLU A 103 -8.68 17.31 -1.75
CA GLU A 103 -8.16 17.25 -3.12
C GLU A 103 -7.47 15.93 -3.44
N CYS A 104 -6.77 15.32 -2.47
CA CYS A 104 -6.21 13.99 -2.63
C CYS A 104 -7.30 12.94 -2.82
N ALA A 105 -8.40 13.03 -2.06
CA ALA A 105 -9.55 12.14 -2.20
C ALA A 105 -10.20 12.30 -3.59
N ASP A 106 -10.42 13.53 -4.04
CA ASP A 106 -10.97 13.85 -5.37
C ASP A 106 -10.07 13.34 -6.50
N ALA A 107 -8.75 13.32 -6.27
CA ALA A 107 -7.76 12.76 -7.19
C ALA A 107 -7.67 11.22 -7.13
N GLY A 108 -8.49 10.55 -6.31
CA GLY A 108 -8.53 9.10 -6.19
C GLY A 108 -7.42 8.49 -5.34
N LEU A 109 -6.74 9.29 -4.49
CA LEU A 109 -5.85 8.76 -3.45
C LEU A 109 -6.66 8.25 -2.26
N VAL A 110 -6.09 7.30 -1.53
CA VAL A 110 -6.74 6.73 -0.35
C VAL A 110 -6.58 7.69 0.82
N THR A 111 -7.69 8.22 1.32
CA THR A 111 -7.73 9.16 2.45
C THR A 111 -8.58 8.69 3.62
N ASP A 112 -9.35 7.62 3.42
CA ASP A 112 -10.20 7.00 4.42
C ASP A 112 -9.55 5.69 4.91
N PRO A 113 -9.31 5.53 6.23
CA PRO A 113 -8.77 4.28 6.79
C PRO A 113 -9.67 3.06 6.60
N ASP A 114 -10.97 3.26 6.38
CA ASP A 114 -11.91 2.17 6.09
C ASP A 114 -11.92 1.75 4.62
N SER A 115 -11.19 2.46 3.76
CA SER A 115 -11.09 2.15 2.34
C SER A 115 -10.53 0.73 2.12
N PRO A 116 -11.16 -0.09 1.24
CA PRO A 116 -10.64 -1.42 0.93
C PRO A 116 -9.21 -1.36 0.35
N TRP A 117 -8.85 -0.26 -0.31
CA TRP A 117 -7.52 -0.06 -0.88
C TRP A 117 -6.40 0.02 0.16
N HIS A 118 -6.72 0.34 1.42
CA HIS A 118 -5.76 0.33 2.51
C HIS A 118 -5.32 -1.10 2.86
N ARG A 119 -6.26 -2.05 2.84
CA ARG A 119 -6.04 -3.46 3.18
C ARG A 119 -5.68 -4.33 1.97
N LEU A 120 -6.01 -3.89 0.77
CA LEU A 120 -5.75 -4.60 -0.47
C LEU A 120 -4.34 -4.30 -1.01
N GLY A 121 -3.55 -5.35 -1.20
CA GLY A 121 -2.24 -5.33 -1.82
C GLY A 121 -2.16 -6.26 -3.03
N ALA A 122 -1.25 -5.96 -3.94
CA ALA A 122 -0.94 -6.82 -5.08
C ALA A 122 0.54 -6.68 -5.44
N CYS A 123 1.16 -7.79 -5.86
CA CYS A 123 2.47 -7.72 -6.49
C CYS A 123 2.39 -7.01 -7.86
N THR A 124 3.53 -6.87 -8.56
CA THR A 124 3.55 -6.20 -9.87
C THR A 124 2.59 -6.82 -10.88
N GLY A 125 2.42 -8.14 -10.86
CA GLY A 125 1.56 -8.86 -11.79
C GLY A 125 2.03 -8.79 -13.24
N ARG A 126 1.24 -9.37 -14.15
CA ARG A 126 1.33 -9.01 -15.58
C ARG A 126 0.81 -7.58 -15.79
N PRO A 127 1.25 -6.88 -16.84
CA PRO A 127 2.34 -7.26 -17.76
C PRO A 127 3.75 -6.99 -17.19
N GLY A 128 3.86 -6.36 -16.00
CA GLY A 128 5.15 -5.89 -15.47
C GLY A 128 6.08 -6.97 -14.89
N CYS A 129 5.62 -8.21 -14.74
CA CYS A 129 6.39 -9.34 -14.23
C CYS A 129 6.14 -10.58 -15.08
N ALA A 130 7.15 -11.02 -15.83
CA ALA A 130 7.08 -12.22 -16.68
C ALA A 130 6.82 -13.53 -15.91
N LYS A 131 7.03 -13.54 -14.58
CA LYS A 131 6.78 -14.70 -13.71
C LYS A 131 5.34 -14.79 -13.24
N SER A 132 4.56 -13.73 -13.42
CA SER A 132 3.17 -13.69 -13.01
C SER A 132 2.31 -14.49 -14.00
N LEU A 133 1.36 -15.27 -13.48
CA LEU A 133 0.39 -16.02 -14.27
C LEU A 133 -0.73 -15.10 -14.79
N THR A 134 -1.11 -14.10 -14.00
CA THR A 134 -2.24 -13.20 -14.28
C THR A 134 -1.88 -11.71 -14.11
N ASP A 135 -2.76 -10.82 -14.55
CA ASP A 135 -2.74 -9.40 -14.17
C ASP A 135 -3.44 -9.23 -12.81
N VAL A 136 -2.74 -9.59 -11.74
CA VAL A 136 -3.29 -9.54 -10.38
C VAL A 136 -3.74 -8.14 -9.94
N ARG A 137 -3.23 -7.07 -10.58
CA ARG A 137 -3.64 -5.70 -10.24
C ARG A 137 -4.97 -5.35 -10.86
N ALA A 138 -5.19 -5.73 -12.12
CA ALA A 138 -6.49 -5.64 -12.76
C ALA A 138 -7.53 -6.49 -12.01
N ASP A 139 -7.17 -7.74 -11.67
CA ASP A 139 -8.07 -8.66 -10.97
C ASP A 139 -8.44 -8.17 -9.56
N ALA A 140 -7.44 -7.74 -8.77
CA ALA A 140 -7.68 -7.14 -7.45
C ALA A 140 -8.57 -5.90 -7.54
N SER A 141 -8.39 -5.06 -8.57
CA SER A 141 -9.19 -3.86 -8.77
C SER A 141 -10.63 -4.17 -9.13
N ALA A 142 -10.87 -5.22 -9.91
CA ALA A 142 -12.20 -5.65 -10.34
C ALA A 142 -13.11 -6.05 -9.16
N VAL A 143 -12.52 -6.48 -8.05
CA VAL A 143 -13.26 -6.92 -6.85
C VAL A 143 -13.09 -6.01 -5.64
N ALA A 144 -12.28 -4.94 -5.73
CA ALA A 144 -11.99 -4.05 -4.60
C ALA A 144 -13.26 -3.47 -3.96
N ALA A 145 -14.26 -3.11 -4.76
CA ALA A 145 -15.54 -2.60 -4.25
C ALA A 145 -16.35 -3.70 -3.53
N ALA A 146 -16.33 -4.94 -4.03
CA ALA A 146 -17.05 -6.07 -3.45
C ALA A 146 -16.44 -6.54 -2.13
N LEU A 147 -15.13 -6.37 -1.94
CA LEU A 147 -14.45 -6.61 -0.66
C LEU A 147 -14.92 -5.65 0.44
N GLY A 148 -15.43 -4.47 0.07
CA GLY A 148 -16.05 -3.50 0.97
C GLY A 148 -15.24 -3.20 2.25
N ARG A 149 -15.96 -2.94 3.35
CA ARG A 149 -15.38 -2.90 4.71
C ARG A 149 -15.18 -4.30 5.31
N ALA A 150 -15.47 -5.36 4.55
CA ALA A 150 -15.66 -6.69 5.10
C ALA A 150 -14.39 -7.21 5.78
N THR A 151 -13.20 -6.99 5.19
CA THR A 151 -11.99 -7.67 5.66
C THR A 151 -11.33 -6.97 6.84
N ALA A 152 -11.24 -7.63 7.99
CA ALA A 152 -10.38 -7.19 9.10
C ALA A 152 -8.88 -7.44 8.80
N LEU A 153 -8.60 -8.41 7.94
CA LEU A 153 -7.24 -8.79 7.54
C LEU A 153 -6.80 -8.10 6.24
N PRO A 154 -5.50 -7.84 6.06
CA PRO A 154 -4.94 -7.51 4.75
C PRO A 154 -5.20 -8.63 3.74
N VAL A 155 -5.44 -8.26 2.49
CA VAL A 155 -5.62 -9.20 1.37
C VAL A 155 -4.52 -8.96 0.36
N GLN A 156 -3.70 -9.97 0.09
CA GLN A 156 -2.57 -9.86 -0.83
C GLN A 156 -2.79 -10.71 -2.08
N TRP A 157 -2.75 -10.07 -3.24
CA TRP A 157 -2.80 -10.73 -4.53
C TRP A 157 -1.40 -11.04 -5.08
N SER A 158 -1.11 -12.32 -5.22
CA SER A 158 0.18 -12.87 -5.59
C SER A 158 0.06 -13.55 -6.96
N GLY A 159 0.75 -13.02 -7.97
CA GLY A 159 0.68 -13.57 -9.33
C GLY A 159 1.48 -14.86 -9.56
N CYS A 160 2.27 -15.28 -8.56
CA CYS A 160 3.02 -16.53 -8.56
C CYS A 160 3.45 -16.88 -7.13
N ALA A 161 4.00 -18.09 -6.95
CA ALA A 161 4.41 -18.63 -5.65
C ALA A 161 5.45 -17.79 -4.89
N ARG A 162 6.10 -16.81 -5.52
CA ARG A 162 7.06 -15.89 -4.86
C ARG A 162 6.41 -14.90 -3.90
N ARG A 163 5.10 -14.65 -4.04
CA ARG A 163 4.31 -13.80 -3.14
C ARG A 163 4.95 -12.43 -2.83
N CYS A 164 5.52 -11.80 -3.86
CA CYS A 164 6.29 -10.58 -3.68
C CYS A 164 5.42 -9.48 -3.05
N GLY A 165 5.93 -8.86 -1.97
CA GLY A 165 5.26 -7.75 -1.29
C GLY A 165 4.13 -8.17 -0.36
N HIS A 166 4.02 -9.44 0.03
CA HIS A 166 3.07 -9.85 1.06
C HIS A 166 3.33 -9.11 2.40
N PRO A 167 2.28 -8.81 3.17
CA PRO A 167 2.43 -8.15 4.47
C PRO A 167 3.05 -9.09 5.51
N HIS A 168 3.50 -8.51 6.62
CA HIS A 168 3.83 -9.26 7.83
C HIS A 168 2.57 -9.54 8.66
N GLY A 169 2.64 -10.48 9.60
CA GLY A 169 1.52 -10.85 10.46
C GLY A 169 0.56 -11.83 9.80
N THR A 170 -0.73 -11.73 10.13
CA THR A 170 -1.80 -12.56 9.55
C THR A 170 -2.42 -11.87 8.35
N TRP A 171 -2.63 -12.58 7.24
CA TRP A 171 -3.27 -12.02 6.04
C TRP A 171 -3.99 -13.10 5.23
N ILE A 172 -4.80 -12.66 4.27
CA ILE A 172 -5.42 -13.53 3.27
C ILE A 172 -4.57 -13.49 2.00
N ASP A 173 -3.96 -14.63 1.64
CA ASP A 173 -3.19 -14.82 0.41
C ASP A 173 -4.14 -15.24 -0.72
N VAL A 174 -4.15 -14.46 -1.80
CA VAL A 174 -4.85 -14.76 -3.04
C VAL A 174 -3.78 -15.06 -4.09
N LEU A 175 -3.51 -16.35 -4.31
CA LEU A 175 -2.42 -16.82 -5.15
C LEU A 175 -2.95 -17.29 -6.50
N ALA A 176 -2.46 -16.68 -7.58
CA ALA A 176 -2.70 -17.16 -8.93
C ALA A 176 -2.04 -18.53 -9.14
N THR A 177 -2.81 -19.46 -9.70
CA THR A 177 -2.40 -20.79 -10.15
C THR A 177 -2.83 -20.99 -11.60
N ASP A 178 -2.45 -22.13 -12.20
CA ASP A 178 -2.91 -22.47 -13.56
C ASP A 178 -4.44 -22.74 -13.61
N GLY A 179 -5.07 -23.00 -12.46
CA GLY A 179 -6.51 -23.30 -12.33
C GLY A 179 -7.38 -22.15 -11.81
N GLY A 180 -6.82 -20.95 -11.64
CA GLY A 180 -7.52 -19.81 -11.04
C GLY A 180 -6.77 -19.24 -9.83
N TYR A 181 -7.50 -18.95 -8.76
CA TYR A 181 -6.93 -18.41 -7.52
C TYR A 181 -7.14 -19.35 -6.33
N ASP A 182 -6.06 -19.66 -5.63
CA ASP A 182 -6.14 -20.25 -4.31
C ASP A 182 -6.22 -19.13 -3.27
N VAL A 183 -7.19 -19.21 -2.37
CA VAL A 183 -7.42 -18.24 -1.30
C VAL A 183 -7.14 -18.92 0.03
N THR A 184 -6.25 -18.35 0.83
CA THR A 184 -5.77 -18.99 2.06
C THR A 184 -5.54 -17.96 3.16
N VAL A 185 -5.96 -18.25 4.39
CA VAL A 185 -5.53 -17.47 5.56
C VAL A 185 -4.14 -17.94 5.97
N VAL A 186 -3.18 -17.01 5.96
CA VAL A 186 -1.81 -17.26 6.40
C VAL A 186 -1.63 -16.68 7.80
N ARG A 187 -1.20 -17.51 8.74
CA ARG A 187 -0.86 -17.13 10.11
C ARG A 187 0.58 -17.54 10.42
N PRO A 188 1.45 -16.65 10.91
CA PRO A 188 2.80 -17.00 11.31
C PRO A 188 2.79 -18.13 12.36
N GLY A 189 3.55 -19.20 12.12
CA GLY A 189 3.66 -20.33 13.04
C GLY A 189 2.52 -21.35 12.99
N ALA A 190 1.55 -21.21 12.08
CA ALA A 190 0.47 -22.18 11.89
C ALA A 190 0.40 -22.68 10.43
N PRO A 191 -0.15 -23.89 10.19
CA PRO A 191 -0.46 -24.33 8.84
C PRO A 191 -1.40 -23.35 8.12
N PRO A 192 -1.25 -23.14 6.80
CA PRO A 192 -2.17 -22.31 6.04
C PRO A 192 -3.59 -22.90 6.05
N GLU A 193 -4.60 -22.04 6.19
CA GLU A 193 -6.01 -22.44 6.22
C GLU A 193 -6.68 -22.10 4.87
N PRO A 194 -6.97 -23.11 4.02
CA PRO A 194 -7.55 -22.86 2.71
C PRO A 194 -9.00 -22.40 2.82
N LEU A 195 -9.35 -21.36 2.06
CA LEU A 195 -10.71 -20.82 1.94
C LEU A 195 -11.34 -21.19 0.59
N ALA A 196 -10.53 -21.23 -0.47
CA ALA A 196 -10.93 -21.68 -1.80
C ALA A 196 -9.71 -22.16 -2.60
N ALA A 197 -9.94 -23.04 -3.57
CA ALA A 197 -8.94 -23.47 -4.54
C ALA A 197 -9.49 -23.32 -5.96
N GLY A 198 -8.65 -22.84 -6.89
CA GLY A 198 -9.05 -22.65 -8.30
C GLY A 198 -10.23 -21.68 -8.49
N ALA A 199 -10.39 -20.68 -7.61
CA ALA A 199 -11.47 -19.71 -7.69
C ALA A 199 -11.29 -18.77 -8.89
N THR A 200 -12.39 -18.42 -9.55
CA THR A 200 -12.40 -17.30 -10.50
C THR A 200 -12.26 -15.97 -9.75
N VAL A 201 -11.85 -14.90 -10.45
CA VAL A 201 -11.72 -13.55 -9.86
C VAL A 201 -12.97 -13.14 -9.09
N ARG A 202 -14.17 -13.38 -9.66
CA ARG A 202 -15.45 -13.04 -9.01
C ARG A 202 -15.68 -13.81 -7.71
N GLN A 203 -15.29 -15.08 -7.65
CA GLN A 203 -15.45 -15.93 -6.47
C GLN A 203 -14.47 -15.60 -5.35
N VAL A 204 -13.36 -14.91 -5.65
CA VAL A 204 -12.39 -14.53 -4.61
C VAL A 204 -13.03 -13.60 -3.57
N ALA A 205 -13.90 -12.66 -3.97
CA ALA A 205 -14.54 -11.75 -3.02
C ALA A 205 -15.36 -12.51 -1.97
N ASP A 206 -16.13 -13.51 -2.41
CA ASP A 206 -16.95 -14.36 -1.53
C ASP A 206 -16.06 -15.22 -0.61
N ALA A 207 -15.00 -15.82 -1.16
CA ALA A 207 -14.04 -16.62 -0.39
C ALA A 207 -13.29 -15.81 0.67
N VAL A 208 -12.92 -14.57 0.33
CA VAL A 208 -12.28 -13.64 1.27
C VAL A 208 -13.25 -13.27 2.40
N ALA A 209 -14.55 -13.06 2.07
CA ALA A 209 -15.57 -12.76 3.07
C ALA A 209 -15.87 -13.95 3.99
N SER A 210 -15.78 -15.20 3.51
CA SER A 210 -16.06 -16.40 4.32
C SER A 210 -14.93 -16.76 5.30
N GLY A 211 -13.69 -16.34 5.05
CA GLY A 211 -12.54 -16.62 5.91
C GLY A 211 -12.39 -15.70 7.11
N MET A 212 -13.39 -14.89 7.41
CA MET A 212 -13.33 -13.88 8.45
C MET A 212 -13.89 -14.44 9.76
N PRO A 213 -13.20 -14.26 10.90
CA PRO A 213 -13.86 -14.43 12.18
C PRO A 213 -15.02 -13.42 12.26
N PRO A 214 -16.15 -13.77 12.91
CA PRO A 214 -17.25 -12.82 13.09
C PRO A 214 -16.71 -11.55 13.75
N ALA A 215 -17.14 -10.39 13.25
CA ALA A 215 -16.79 -9.11 13.86
C ALA A 215 -17.10 -9.18 15.36
N ALA A 216 -16.11 -8.83 16.20
CA ALA A 216 -16.34 -8.75 17.63
C ALA A 216 -17.51 -7.77 17.87
N PRO A 217 -18.50 -8.13 18.71
CA PRO A 217 -19.64 -7.26 18.93
C PRO A 217 -19.19 -5.96 19.60
N GLY A 218 -19.38 -4.84 18.89
CA GLY A 218 -19.52 -3.50 19.44
C GLY A 218 -18.31 -2.90 20.15
N THR A 219 -17.57 -2.06 19.44
CA THR A 219 -17.10 -0.81 20.05
C THR A 219 -17.53 0.32 19.13
N THR A 220 -18.78 0.75 19.33
CA THR A 220 -19.32 2.00 18.77
C THR A 220 -18.56 3.17 19.41
N PRO A 221 -18.33 4.29 18.71
CA PRO A 221 -17.61 5.45 19.25
C PRO A 221 -18.25 6.03 20.51
#